data_AF-A0A0S8HFP5-F1
#
_entry.id   AF-A0A0S8HFP5-F1
#
_cell.length_a   1.000
_cell.length_b   1.000
_cell.length_c   1.000
_cell.angle_alpha   90.00
_cell.angle_beta   90.00
_cell.angle_gamma   90.00
#
_symmetry.space_group_name_H-M   'P 1'
#
loop_
_entity.id
_entity.type
_entity.pdbx_description
1 polymer ?
#
loop_
_entity_poly.entity_id
_entity_poly.type
_entity_poly.pdbx_seq_one_letter_code
_entity_poly.pdbx_strand_id
1 'polypeptide(L)'
;MAVAVPNKFAPPGEMAPPEVDDMAALPLSIGTISGAFNVRGSLNVPPADRITLLPERQLAWLPALFYNEGMGTLRGMRDCKVDYFSERYMSFMIKWIMRGYKIDRARIDGSLLHFGLRHPEIFTRMQMGTYTAGYDLRWAPGGPSMPRVLGPRGIKTAQGEDAWAMYSVGEYVNTYPGRDIPLLICISGTGKDGGHTCEFGWQDDPRGWAELLKGRQTFVAAWSCGLPGELSAGLRDMRWDVSIPAFSYCSLDNNPGNGDPSDGDYYGCINGWLLWGDEDQTDEKDKWEMTVWVVSSCPQDSCTVDVTPRHCRNFKPAKGQQFKWTNTSLAGNDVIGSGTVTADQWGLVTLKAVKVSKGRNRISVFR
;
A
#
# COMPACT_ATOMS: atom_id res chain seq x y z
N MET A 1 30.36 -5.39 22.82
CA MET A 1 30.55 -4.14 23.58
C MET A 1 29.18 -3.61 23.96
N ALA A 2 28.85 -3.56 25.25
CA ALA A 2 27.55 -3.10 25.72
C ALA A 2 27.61 -1.60 26.02
N VAL A 3 26.78 -0.81 25.35
CA VAL A 3 26.59 0.62 25.63
C VAL A 3 25.38 0.75 26.55
N ALA A 4 25.58 1.32 27.74
CA ALA A 4 24.50 1.63 28.67
C ALA A 4 23.74 2.88 28.20
N VAL A 5 22.41 2.78 28.10
CA VAL A 5 21.54 3.94 27.82
C VAL A 5 21.08 4.55 29.16
N PRO A 6 21.26 5.86 29.39
CA PRO A 6 20.93 6.50 30.67
C PRO A 6 19.41 6.64 30.89
N ASN A 7 19.02 6.42 32.14
CA ASN A 7 17.64 6.23 32.61
C ASN A 7 16.90 7.55 32.92
N LYS A 8 17.01 8.57 32.05
CA LYS A 8 16.27 9.83 32.20
C LYS A 8 15.82 10.32 30.82
N PHE A 9 14.52 10.54 30.65
CA PHE A 9 13.99 11.35 29.55
C PHE A 9 14.56 12.76 29.67
N ALA A 10 15.70 13.02 29.03
CA ALA A 10 16.13 14.37 28.74
C ALA A 10 15.11 15.01 27.79
N PRO A 11 14.88 16.33 27.86
CA PRO A 11 14.19 17.06 26.78
C PRO A 11 14.90 16.74 25.45
N PRO A 12 14.25 16.92 24.28
CA PRO A 12 14.77 16.53 22.96
C PRO A 12 16.04 17.31 22.60
N GLY A 13 17.14 16.93 23.21
CA GLY A 13 18.51 17.24 22.84
C GLY A 13 19.03 16.04 22.07
N GLU A 14 19.55 16.34 20.88
CA GLU A 14 20.27 15.49 19.94
C GLU A 14 20.71 14.13 20.49
N MET A 15 19.86 13.11 20.34
CA MET A 15 20.36 11.74 20.33
C MET A 15 21.18 11.59 19.05
N ALA A 16 22.49 11.75 19.18
CA ALA A 16 23.44 11.52 18.09
C ALA A 16 23.23 10.08 17.58
N PRO A 17 23.08 9.88 16.26
CA PRO A 17 22.99 8.55 15.70
C PRO A 17 24.28 7.77 15.99
N PRO A 18 24.21 6.43 16.14
CA PRO A 18 25.41 5.61 16.27
C PRO A 18 26.31 5.78 15.04
N GLU A 19 27.63 5.82 15.24
CA GLU A 19 28.58 5.71 14.13
C GLU A 19 28.48 4.29 13.53
N VAL A 20 28.13 4.19 12.25
CA VAL A 20 28.01 2.92 11.53
C VAL A 20 29.13 2.82 10.50
N ASP A 21 30.07 1.91 10.75
CA ASP A 21 31.12 1.48 9.82
C ASP A 21 30.54 0.93 8.51
N ASP A 22 31.40 0.70 7.51
CA ASP A 22 31.07 0.50 6.08
C ASP A 22 30.26 -0.77 5.73
N MET A 23 29.07 -0.92 6.30
CA MET A 23 28.15 -2.03 6.07
C MET A 23 27.26 -1.77 4.84
N ALA A 24 26.81 -2.86 4.20
CA ALA A 24 25.80 -2.83 3.15
C ALA A 24 24.46 -2.30 3.67
N ALA A 25 23.67 -1.66 2.80
CA ALA A 25 22.34 -1.18 3.16
C ALA A 25 21.40 -2.35 3.51
N LEU A 26 20.62 -2.21 4.58
CA LEU A 26 19.74 -3.26 5.09
C LEU A 26 18.27 -2.96 4.77
N PRO A 27 17.45 -3.99 4.45
CA PRO A 27 16.01 -3.83 4.41
C PRO A 27 15.44 -3.55 5.80
N LEU A 28 14.37 -2.74 5.85
CA LEU A 28 13.63 -2.40 7.08
C LEU A 28 12.20 -2.93 6.97
N SER A 29 11.84 -3.86 7.86
CA SER A 29 10.47 -4.39 7.95
C SER A 29 9.78 -3.86 9.21
N ILE A 30 8.56 -3.36 9.04
CA ILE A 30 7.74 -2.81 10.12
C ILE A 30 6.50 -3.71 10.30
N GLY A 31 6.61 -4.63 11.26
CA GLY A 31 5.61 -5.65 11.57
C GLY A 31 4.33 -5.11 12.23
N THR A 32 3.36 -6.01 12.42
CA THR A 32 2.09 -5.71 13.09
C THR A 32 2.29 -5.43 14.57
N ILE A 33 1.43 -4.57 15.13
CA ILE A 33 1.45 -4.20 16.55
C ILE A 33 0.54 -5.17 17.32
N SER A 34 1.11 -6.17 17.98
CA SER A 34 0.41 -7.01 18.96
C SER A 34 1.36 -7.45 20.09
N GLY A 35 1.13 -6.98 21.33
CA GLY A 35 1.85 -7.45 22.55
C GLY A 35 2.51 -6.35 23.39
N ALA A 36 2.79 -6.65 24.68
CA ALA A 36 3.12 -5.73 25.80
C ALA A 36 4.64 -5.51 26.09
N PHE A 37 4.98 -4.45 26.85
CA PHE A 37 6.34 -3.85 26.89
C PHE A 37 7.18 -4.34 28.05
N ASN A 38 8.45 -4.55 27.72
CA ASN A 38 9.53 -4.23 28.62
C ASN A 38 10.68 -3.62 27.80
N VAL A 39 10.95 -2.32 27.97
CA VAL A 39 12.14 -1.64 27.37
C VAL A 39 13.44 -1.94 28.10
N ARG A 40 13.43 -2.79 29.13
CA ARG A 40 14.69 -3.28 29.68
C ARG A 40 15.33 -4.28 28.72
N GLY A 41 16.28 -3.78 27.93
CA GLY A 41 17.44 -4.56 27.47
C GLY A 41 17.23 -5.52 26.30
N SER A 42 16.30 -5.26 25.37
CA SER A 42 16.14 -6.15 24.20
C SER A 42 15.74 -5.41 22.93
N LEU A 43 16.68 -4.59 22.42
CA LEU A 43 16.85 -4.49 20.97
C LEU A 43 17.50 -5.82 20.56
N ASN A 44 16.69 -6.86 20.38
CA ASN A 44 17.15 -8.12 19.85
C ASN A 44 17.32 -7.91 18.35
N VAL A 45 18.47 -7.37 17.95
CA VAL A 45 18.83 -7.24 16.53
C VAL A 45 19.03 -8.68 16.05
N PRO A 46 18.17 -9.21 15.16
CA PRO A 46 18.42 -10.49 14.53
C PRO A 46 19.74 -10.40 13.72
N PRO A 47 20.23 -11.50 13.11
CA PRO A 47 21.46 -11.46 12.31
C PRO A 47 21.50 -10.30 11.30
N ALA A 48 22.70 -9.93 10.87
CA ALA A 48 23.06 -8.68 10.18
C ALA A 48 22.35 -8.36 8.84
N ASP A 49 21.24 -9.01 8.50
CA ASP A 49 20.53 -8.89 7.23
C ASP A 49 19.23 -8.06 7.27
N ARG A 50 18.74 -7.64 8.45
CA ARG A 50 17.52 -6.81 8.56
C ARG A 50 17.41 -6.01 9.86
N ILE A 51 16.68 -4.89 9.82
CA ILE A 51 16.20 -4.17 11.00
C ILE A 51 14.68 -4.36 11.12
N THR A 52 14.20 -4.67 12.32
CA THR A 52 12.76 -4.80 12.62
C THR A 52 12.35 -3.82 13.70
N LEU A 53 11.38 -2.95 13.41
CA LEU A 53 10.77 -2.06 14.40
C LEU A 53 9.44 -2.66 14.87
N LEU A 54 9.33 -2.91 16.18
CA LEU A 54 8.10 -3.36 16.85
C LEU A 54 7.63 -2.27 17.82
N PRO A 55 6.77 -1.34 17.38
CA PRO A 55 6.25 -0.28 18.25
C PRO A 55 5.17 -0.85 19.17
N GLU A 56 5.24 -0.52 20.45
CA GLU A 56 4.17 -0.85 21.38
C GLU A 56 3.14 0.26 21.51
N ARG A 57 1.88 -0.14 21.70
CA ARG A 57 0.76 0.75 22.00
C ARG A 57 0.38 0.66 23.48
N GLN A 58 0.10 1.81 24.08
CA GLN A 58 -0.63 1.88 25.36
C GLN A 58 -2.09 1.41 25.23
N LEU A 59 -2.65 1.38 24.02
CA LEU A 59 -4.03 0.96 23.77
C LEU A 59 -4.05 -0.44 23.17
N ALA A 60 -4.67 -1.38 23.89
CA ALA A 60 -4.95 -2.70 23.37
C ALA A 60 -5.86 -2.59 22.14
N TRP A 61 -5.50 -3.31 21.08
CA TRP A 61 -6.43 -3.73 20.04
C TRP A 61 -7.04 -2.67 19.11
N LEU A 62 -6.31 -1.61 18.75
CA LEU A 62 -6.76 -0.71 17.67
C LEU A 62 -5.61 -0.28 16.75
N PRO A 63 -5.76 -0.34 15.41
CA PRO A 63 -4.87 0.31 14.44
C PRO A 63 -4.86 1.84 14.52
N ALA A 64 -5.22 2.43 15.67
CA ALA A 64 -5.42 3.86 15.86
C ALA A 64 -4.07 4.59 15.78
N LEU A 65 -3.66 4.91 14.56
CA LEU A 65 -2.55 5.80 14.24
C LEU A 65 -2.97 7.28 14.40
N PHE A 66 -4.28 7.50 14.50
CA PHE A 66 -4.92 8.71 14.96
C PHE A 66 -6.15 8.37 15.81
N TYR A 67 -6.49 9.26 16.74
CA TYR A 67 -7.65 9.13 17.61
C TYR A 67 -8.19 10.51 17.99
N ASN A 68 -9.43 10.53 18.46
CA ASN A 68 -10.11 11.73 18.93
C ASN A 68 -9.43 12.25 20.21
N GLU A 69 -9.02 13.52 20.23
CA GLU A 69 -8.34 14.12 21.39
C GLU A 69 -9.20 14.15 22.67
N GLY A 70 -10.53 13.96 22.55
CA GLY A 70 -11.46 13.85 23.66
C GLY A 70 -11.49 12.45 24.30
N MET A 71 -10.93 11.44 23.63
CA MET A 71 -10.89 10.07 24.14
C MET A 71 -10.14 10.01 25.48
N GLY A 72 -10.79 9.44 26.50
CA GLY A 72 -10.23 9.38 27.85
C GLY A 72 -10.28 10.69 28.63
N THR A 73 -11.00 11.71 28.13
CA THR A 73 -11.21 13.00 28.80
C THR A 73 -12.69 13.21 29.14
N LEU A 74 -13.02 14.32 29.81
CA LEU A 74 -14.40 14.76 30.04
C LEU A 74 -15.02 15.54 28.87
N ARG A 75 -14.27 15.78 27.79
CA ARG A 75 -14.76 16.52 26.61
C ARG A 75 -15.64 15.62 25.76
N GLY A 76 -16.72 16.18 25.20
CA GLY A 76 -17.54 15.49 24.21
C GLY A 76 -16.73 15.24 22.94
N MET A 77 -16.77 14.02 22.40
CA MET A 77 -16.02 13.68 21.18
C MET A 77 -16.37 14.58 19.98
N ARG A 78 -17.60 15.11 19.92
CA ARG A 78 -18.06 16.07 18.88
C ARG A 78 -17.39 17.43 18.98
N ASP A 79 -16.96 17.82 20.18
CA ASP A 79 -16.28 19.10 20.47
C ASP A 79 -14.75 18.96 20.35
N CYS A 80 -14.30 17.82 19.83
CA CYS A 80 -12.92 17.44 19.67
C CYS A 80 -12.64 17.15 18.19
N LYS A 81 -11.36 17.03 17.88
CA LYS A 81 -10.84 16.65 16.57
C LYS A 81 -10.11 15.33 16.67
N VAL A 82 -10.00 14.65 15.54
CA VAL A 82 -9.13 13.47 15.41
C VAL A 82 -7.72 13.93 15.07
N ASP A 83 -6.73 13.55 15.86
CA ASP A 83 -5.36 13.98 15.65
C ASP A 83 -4.40 12.81 15.44
N TYR A 84 -3.34 13.07 14.68
CA TYR A 84 -2.35 12.11 14.18
C TYR A 84 -1.22 11.85 15.17
N PHE A 85 -1.54 11.71 16.47
CA PHE A 85 -0.53 11.56 17.53
C PHE A 85 0.39 10.36 17.30
N SER A 86 -0.19 9.18 17.13
CA SER A 86 0.56 7.92 16.99
C SER A 86 1.29 7.86 15.64
N GLU A 87 0.71 8.39 14.58
CA GLU A 87 1.38 8.56 13.29
C GLU A 87 2.60 9.47 13.38
N ARG A 88 2.48 10.66 13.98
CA ARG A 88 3.63 11.57 14.13
C ARG A 88 4.76 10.90 14.91
N TYR A 89 4.42 10.16 15.97
CA TYR A 89 5.39 9.38 16.73
C TYR A 89 6.05 8.28 15.88
N MET A 90 5.26 7.51 15.14
CA MET A 90 5.75 6.47 14.24
C MET A 90 6.65 7.03 13.15
N SER A 91 6.23 8.10 12.45
CA SER A 91 7.05 8.78 11.45
C SER A 91 8.34 9.32 12.05
N PHE A 92 8.30 9.86 13.27
CA PHE A 92 9.50 10.32 13.96
C PHE A 92 10.49 9.17 14.21
N MET A 93 10.01 8.06 14.78
CA MET A 93 10.82 6.88 15.07
C MET A 93 11.44 6.28 13.81
N ILE A 94 10.65 6.10 12.75
CA ILE A 94 11.13 5.56 11.49
C ILE A 94 12.17 6.50 10.86
N LYS A 95 11.90 7.81 10.81
CA LYS A 95 12.86 8.79 10.27
C LYS A 95 14.13 8.89 11.11
N TRP A 96 14.04 8.69 12.42
CA TRP A 96 15.22 8.60 13.29
C TRP A 96 16.08 7.37 12.93
N ILE A 97 15.47 6.20 12.77
CA ILE A 97 16.16 4.98 12.29
C ILE A 97 16.79 5.21 10.91
N MET A 98 16.03 5.74 9.95
CA MET A 98 16.52 5.99 8.59
C MET A 98 17.68 7.00 8.52
N ARG A 99 17.86 7.83 9.55
CA ARG A 99 19.02 8.75 9.68
C ARG A 99 20.20 8.09 10.36
N GLY A 100 19.94 7.22 11.34
CA GLY A 100 20.99 6.56 12.12
C GLY A 100 21.56 5.29 11.51
N TYR A 101 20.90 4.73 10.50
CA TYR A 101 21.29 3.46 9.89
C TYR A 101 21.23 3.54 8.35
N LYS A 102 22.11 2.79 7.68
CA LYS A 102 22.07 2.60 6.22
C LYS A 102 20.88 1.69 5.85
N ILE A 103 19.71 2.29 5.66
CA ILE A 103 18.48 1.58 5.25
C ILE A 103 18.34 1.61 3.73
N ASP A 104 18.06 0.46 3.11
CA ASP A 104 17.63 0.39 1.72
C ASP A 104 16.18 0.89 1.62
N ARG A 105 16.05 2.15 1.20
CA ARG A 105 14.74 2.82 1.07
C ARG A 105 13.88 2.26 -0.04
N ALA A 106 14.47 1.53 -1.00
CA ALA A 106 13.71 0.89 -2.06
C ALA A 106 12.95 -0.34 -1.55
N ARG A 107 13.22 -0.81 -0.33
CA ARG A 107 12.71 -2.09 0.22
C ARG A 107 12.17 -1.96 1.64
N ILE A 108 11.46 -0.86 1.94
CA ILE A 108 10.79 -0.67 3.23
C ILE A 108 9.36 -1.21 3.14
N ASP A 109 9.09 -2.29 3.88
CA ASP A 109 7.77 -2.91 3.97
C ASP A 109 7.06 -2.59 5.28
N GLY A 110 5.73 -2.46 5.21
CA GLY A 110 4.88 -2.27 6.38
C GLY A 110 3.60 -3.09 6.33
N SER A 111 2.95 -3.24 7.48
CA SER A 111 1.65 -3.95 7.62
C SER A 111 0.54 -3.08 8.24
N LEU A 112 0.86 -1.84 8.62
CA LEU A 112 -0.07 -0.87 9.19
C LEU A 112 -0.74 -0.04 8.09
N LEU A 113 -1.71 -0.64 7.39
CA LEU A 113 -2.29 -0.12 6.14
C LEU A 113 -2.63 1.38 6.18
N HIS A 114 -3.45 1.83 7.14
CA HIS A 114 -3.92 3.24 7.21
C HIS A 114 -2.82 4.27 7.47
N PHE A 115 -1.69 3.87 8.05
CA PHE A 115 -0.51 4.73 8.18
C PHE A 115 0.32 4.65 6.92
N GLY A 116 0.76 3.44 6.55
CA GLY A 116 1.70 3.29 5.44
C GLY A 116 1.15 3.80 4.12
N LEU A 117 -0.16 3.65 3.88
CA LEU A 117 -0.84 4.17 2.70
C LEU A 117 -0.66 5.69 2.50
N ARG A 118 -0.55 6.44 3.59
CA ARG A 118 -0.38 7.90 3.58
C ARG A 118 1.09 8.33 3.60
N HIS A 119 2.00 7.37 3.68
CA HIS A 119 3.44 7.61 3.74
C HIS A 119 4.19 6.88 2.62
N PRO A 120 3.88 7.12 1.34
CA PRO A 120 4.66 6.56 0.23
C PRO A 120 6.12 7.04 0.23
N GLU A 121 6.45 8.13 0.95
CA GLU A 121 7.83 8.57 1.16
C GLU A 121 8.62 7.71 2.15
N ILE A 122 7.94 6.85 2.91
CA ILE A 122 8.52 5.92 3.87
C ILE A 122 8.38 4.49 3.36
N PHE A 123 7.16 4.10 3.01
CA PHE A 123 6.82 2.74 2.63
C PHE A 123 6.77 2.63 1.14
N THR A 124 7.44 1.60 0.64
CA THR A 124 7.37 1.26 -0.75
C THR A 124 6.34 0.17 -1.04
N ARG A 125 6.12 -0.71 -0.06
CA ARG A 125 5.17 -1.80 -0.12
C ARG A 125 4.45 -1.97 1.21
N MET A 126 3.17 -2.27 1.15
CA MET A 126 2.34 -2.58 2.31
C MET A 126 1.69 -3.94 2.13
N GLN A 127 1.82 -4.81 3.12
CA GLN A 127 1.09 -6.07 3.18
C GLN A 127 -0.18 -5.91 4.00
N MET A 128 -1.31 -6.17 3.36
CA MET A 128 -2.62 -6.27 3.97
C MET A 128 -2.90 -7.76 4.21
N GLY A 129 -2.91 -8.15 5.49
CA GLY A 129 -3.34 -9.47 5.93
C GLY A 129 -4.87 -9.55 5.98
N THR A 130 -5.41 -10.18 7.02
CA THR A 130 -6.85 -10.38 7.26
C THR A 130 -7.62 -9.10 7.66
N TYR A 131 -7.18 -7.92 7.25
CA TYR A 131 -7.70 -6.63 7.72
C TYR A 131 -8.49 -5.92 6.63
N THR A 132 -9.38 -5.03 7.03
CA THR A 132 -10.34 -4.36 6.15
C THR A 132 -9.75 -3.24 5.29
N ALA A 133 -10.08 -3.23 4.00
CA ALA A 133 -9.82 -2.08 3.12
C ALA A 133 -10.82 -0.93 3.36
N GLY A 134 -11.98 -1.21 3.94
CA GLY A 134 -13.01 -0.22 4.29
C GLY A 134 -13.39 -0.26 5.77
N TYR A 135 -14.21 0.68 6.21
CA TYR A 135 -14.86 0.64 7.52
C TYR A 135 -16.31 1.12 7.39
N ASP A 136 -17.17 0.25 6.87
CA ASP A 136 -18.60 0.48 6.88
C ASP A 136 -19.24 -0.20 8.10
N LEU A 137 -19.58 0.62 9.09
CA LEU A 137 -20.22 0.17 10.34
C LEU A 137 -21.53 -0.60 10.12
N ARG A 138 -22.15 -0.49 8.95
CA ARG A 138 -23.35 -1.27 8.61
C ARG A 138 -23.07 -2.77 8.55
N TRP A 139 -21.84 -3.18 8.21
CA TRP A 139 -21.53 -4.57 7.86
C TRP A 139 -20.42 -5.18 8.72
N ALA A 140 -19.53 -4.36 9.27
CA ALA A 140 -18.52 -4.78 10.25
C ALA A 140 -18.82 -4.14 11.63
N PRO A 141 -19.86 -4.61 12.35
CA PRO A 141 -20.17 -4.09 13.69
C PRO A 141 -19.11 -4.45 14.73
N GLY A 142 -18.13 -5.31 14.38
CA GLY A 142 -16.86 -5.56 15.08
C GLY A 142 -15.91 -4.34 15.12
N GLY A 143 -16.24 -3.27 14.39
CA GLY A 143 -15.73 -1.91 14.59
C GLY A 143 -16.56 -1.00 15.53
N PRO A 144 -17.21 -1.45 16.64
CA PRO A 144 -17.86 -0.51 17.56
C PRO A 144 -16.81 0.28 18.35
N SER A 145 -15.54 -0.10 18.24
CA SER A 145 -14.37 0.65 18.68
C SER A 145 -14.11 1.87 17.81
N MET A 146 -14.41 1.85 16.50
CA MET A 146 -14.07 2.97 15.62
C MET A 146 -14.81 4.27 15.99
N PRO A 147 -16.13 4.26 16.29
CA PRO A 147 -16.79 5.43 16.87
C PRO A 147 -16.23 5.84 18.25
N ARG A 148 -15.71 4.89 19.05
CA ARG A 148 -15.04 5.20 20.32
C ARG A 148 -13.64 5.81 20.13
N VAL A 149 -13.00 5.55 19.00
CA VAL A 149 -11.67 6.05 18.65
C VAL A 149 -11.75 7.38 17.92
N LEU A 150 -12.50 7.44 16.82
CA LEU A 150 -12.59 8.63 15.96
C LEU A 150 -13.66 9.60 16.46
N GLY A 151 -14.74 9.08 17.04
CA GLY A 151 -15.95 9.85 17.30
C GLY A 151 -17.02 9.59 16.23
N PRO A 152 -18.12 10.35 16.26
CA PRO A 152 -19.20 10.19 15.28
C PRO A 152 -18.73 10.52 13.85
N ARG A 153 -19.45 10.03 12.84
CA ARG A 153 -19.22 10.42 11.44
C ARG A 153 -19.35 11.94 11.26
N GLY A 154 -18.59 12.48 10.31
CA GLY A 154 -18.49 13.92 10.04
C GLY A 154 -17.47 14.65 10.92
N ILE A 155 -16.89 13.98 11.91
CA ILE A 155 -15.81 14.55 12.72
C ILE A 155 -14.57 14.84 11.87
N LYS A 156 -13.91 15.95 12.19
CA LYS A 156 -12.77 16.44 11.43
C LYS A 156 -11.44 16.04 12.05
N THR A 157 -10.46 15.83 11.19
CA THR A 157 -9.07 15.70 11.60
C THR A 157 -8.54 17.05 12.08
N ALA A 158 -7.37 17.05 12.71
CA ALA A 158 -6.68 18.29 13.07
C ALA A 158 -6.28 19.16 11.87
N GLN A 159 -6.39 18.63 10.65
CA GLN A 159 -6.16 19.33 9.39
C GLN A 159 -7.47 19.74 8.69
N GLY A 160 -8.64 19.48 9.29
CA GLY A 160 -9.95 19.82 8.73
C GLY A 160 -10.53 18.79 7.76
N GLU A 161 -9.87 17.66 7.56
CA GLU A 161 -10.33 16.57 6.68
C GLU A 161 -11.41 15.73 7.37
N ASP A 162 -12.18 14.94 6.62
CA ASP A 162 -13.10 13.98 7.23
C ASP A 162 -12.33 12.79 7.83
N ALA A 163 -12.41 12.58 9.15
CA ALA A 163 -11.59 11.58 9.81
C ALA A 163 -11.93 10.13 9.41
N TRP A 164 -13.16 9.87 9.00
CA TRP A 164 -13.57 8.54 8.54
C TRP A 164 -13.04 8.27 7.13
N ALA A 165 -13.09 9.28 6.26
CA ALA A 165 -12.50 9.20 4.93
C ALA A 165 -10.98 8.99 4.97
N MET A 166 -10.29 9.62 5.93
CA MET A 166 -8.84 9.42 6.12
C MET A 166 -8.47 8.04 6.64
N TYR A 167 -9.43 7.31 7.24
CA TYR A 167 -9.20 5.97 7.73
C TYR A 167 -9.57 4.90 6.69
N SER A 168 -10.64 5.10 5.92
CA SER A 168 -11.05 4.18 4.85
C SER A 168 -10.07 4.25 3.67
N VAL A 169 -9.51 3.11 3.24
CA VAL A 169 -8.55 3.09 2.11
C VAL A 169 -9.23 3.58 0.84
N GLY A 170 -10.41 3.04 0.54
CA GLY A 170 -11.18 3.42 -0.64
C GLY A 170 -11.55 4.90 -0.65
N GLU A 171 -12.02 5.45 0.47
CA GLU A 171 -12.38 6.86 0.54
C GLU A 171 -11.14 7.77 0.42
N TYR A 172 -10.03 7.42 1.07
CA TYR A 172 -8.79 8.18 0.97
C TYR A 172 -8.28 8.24 -0.47
N VAL A 173 -8.18 7.12 -1.17
CA VAL A 173 -7.62 7.09 -2.53
C VAL A 173 -8.51 7.78 -3.55
N ASN A 174 -9.82 7.84 -3.33
CA ASN A 174 -10.74 8.57 -4.20
C ASN A 174 -10.86 10.05 -3.84
N THR A 175 -10.56 10.42 -2.59
CA THR A 175 -10.41 11.82 -2.18
C THR A 175 -9.11 12.41 -2.75
N TYR A 176 -8.05 11.60 -2.83
CA TYR A 176 -6.72 12.02 -3.30
C TYR A 176 -6.17 11.13 -4.42
N PRO A 177 -6.85 11.01 -5.57
CA PRO A 177 -6.48 10.05 -6.62
C PRO A 177 -5.13 10.36 -7.27
N GLY A 178 -4.73 11.64 -7.32
CA GLY A 178 -3.41 12.07 -7.80
C GLY A 178 -2.27 11.84 -6.81
N ARG A 179 -2.53 11.39 -5.57
CA ARG A 179 -1.49 10.97 -4.63
C ARG A 179 -1.17 9.50 -4.84
N ASP A 180 0.12 9.20 -4.91
CA ASP A 180 0.61 7.84 -4.89
C ASP A 180 0.51 7.23 -3.50
N ILE A 181 0.34 5.91 -3.47
CA ILE A 181 0.35 5.08 -2.27
C ILE A 181 1.34 3.92 -2.49
N PRO A 182 1.94 3.33 -1.44
CA PRO A 182 2.77 2.14 -1.60
C PRO A 182 2.04 1.02 -2.33
N LEU A 183 2.75 0.08 -2.97
CA LEU A 183 2.09 -1.12 -3.50
C LEU A 183 1.37 -1.85 -2.36
N LEU A 184 0.08 -2.10 -2.54
CA LEU A 184 -0.69 -2.90 -1.58
C LEU A 184 -0.70 -4.37 -2.03
N ILE A 185 -0.31 -5.27 -1.13
CA ILE A 185 -0.43 -6.72 -1.29
C ILE A 185 -1.50 -7.22 -0.34
N CYS A 186 -2.69 -7.47 -0.84
CA CYS A 186 -3.88 -7.80 -0.07
C CYS A 186 -4.16 -9.31 -0.11
N ILE A 187 -3.67 -10.06 0.87
CA ILE A 187 -3.81 -11.52 0.88
C ILE A 187 -4.66 -11.96 2.07
N SER A 188 -5.80 -12.56 1.76
CA SER A 188 -6.63 -13.29 2.72
C SER A 188 -6.53 -14.80 2.47
N GLY A 189 -5.79 -15.51 3.31
CA GLY A 189 -5.63 -16.97 3.18
C GLY A 189 -6.92 -17.76 3.45
N THR A 190 -7.88 -17.20 4.18
CA THR A 190 -9.14 -17.87 4.54
C THR A 190 -10.35 -17.40 3.74
N GLY A 191 -10.24 -16.24 3.09
CA GLY A 191 -11.29 -15.62 2.30
C GLY A 191 -12.61 -15.43 3.05
N LYS A 192 -13.73 -15.58 2.34
CA LYS A 192 -15.04 -15.14 2.80
C LYS A 192 -15.70 -16.00 3.88
N ASP A 193 -15.29 -17.26 4.00
CA ASP A 193 -15.98 -18.25 4.84
C ASP A 193 -15.23 -18.63 6.13
N GLY A 194 -14.10 -17.97 6.45
CA GLY A 194 -13.38 -18.30 7.67
C GLY A 194 -12.37 -17.28 8.18
N GLY A 195 -11.96 -17.49 9.44
CA GLY A 195 -10.93 -16.72 10.13
C GLY A 195 -11.27 -15.24 10.36
N HIS A 196 -10.27 -14.45 10.70
CA HIS A 196 -10.44 -13.01 10.92
C HIS A 196 -10.91 -12.25 9.67
N THR A 197 -10.75 -12.83 8.47
CA THR A 197 -11.28 -12.24 7.25
C THR A 197 -12.80 -12.22 7.28
N CYS A 198 -13.51 -13.30 7.62
CA CYS A 198 -14.97 -13.27 7.62
C CYS A 198 -15.56 -12.47 8.81
N GLU A 199 -14.80 -12.37 9.92
CA GLU A 199 -15.20 -11.62 11.10
C GLU A 199 -15.11 -10.10 10.92
N PHE A 200 -14.08 -9.63 10.20
CA PHE A 200 -13.76 -8.21 10.09
C PHE A 200 -13.66 -7.74 8.65
N GLY A 201 -12.92 -8.47 7.81
CA GLY A 201 -12.41 -8.06 6.49
C GLY A 201 -13.43 -8.10 5.35
N TRP A 202 -14.07 -9.25 5.15
CA TRP A 202 -14.71 -9.61 3.88
C TRP A 202 -15.84 -8.67 3.49
N GLN A 203 -16.58 -8.16 4.47
CA GLN A 203 -17.70 -7.26 4.21
C GLN A 203 -17.26 -5.91 3.59
N ASP A 204 -16.01 -5.52 3.82
CA ASP A 204 -15.44 -4.24 3.39
C ASP A 204 -14.39 -4.41 2.27
N ASP A 205 -13.70 -5.55 2.21
CA ASP A 205 -12.57 -5.79 1.31
C ASP A 205 -12.93 -5.66 -0.19
N PRO A 206 -13.99 -6.32 -0.72
CA PRO A 206 -14.37 -6.19 -2.12
C PRO A 206 -14.65 -4.74 -2.53
N ARG A 207 -15.22 -3.95 -1.62
CA ARG A 207 -15.52 -2.52 -1.86
C ARG A 207 -14.25 -1.69 -1.85
N GLY A 208 -13.36 -1.92 -0.88
CA GLY A 208 -12.07 -1.25 -0.84
C GLY A 208 -11.22 -1.57 -2.08
N TRP A 209 -11.22 -2.82 -2.56
CA TRP A 209 -10.57 -3.21 -3.81
C TRP A 209 -11.22 -2.54 -5.03
N ALA A 210 -12.55 -2.46 -5.10
CA ALA A 210 -13.24 -1.72 -6.16
C ALA A 210 -12.87 -0.23 -6.17
N GLU A 211 -12.75 0.39 -5.00
CA GLU A 211 -12.31 1.78 -4.88
C GLU A 211 -10.83 1.97 -5.23
N LEU A 212 -9.95 0.99 -4.97
CA LEU A 212 -8.55 0.99 -5.45
C LEU A 212 -8.47 0.90 -6.98
N LEU A 213 -9.29 0.03 -7.61
CA LEU A 213 -9.39 -0.07 -9.07
C LEU A 213 -9.84 1.26 -9.69
N LYS A 214 -10.89 1.87 -9.13
CA LYS A 214 -11.41 3.18 -9.55
C LYS A 214 -10.40 4.31 -9.35
N GLY A 215 -9.68 4.30 -8.24
CA GLY A 215 -8.58 5.22 -7.94
C GLY A 215 -7.34 5.00 -8.80
N ARG A 216 -7.28 3.90 -9.58
CA ARG A 216 -6.12 3.46 -10.37
C ARG A 216 -4.86 3.44 -9.52
N GLN A 217 -4.99 2.83 -8.34
CA GLN A 217 -3.88 2.65 -7.41
C GLN A 217 -3.23 1.28 -7.64
N THR A 218 -1.96 1.16 -7.28
CA THR A 218 -1.20 -0.07 -7.47
C THR A 218 -1.48 -1.06 -6.34
N PHE A 219 -2.05 -2.22 -6.68
CA PHE A 219 -2.31 -3.28 -5.72
C PHE A 219 -2.49 -4.63 -6.41
N VAL A 220 -2.35 -5.68 -5.60
CA VAL A 220 -2.75 -7.05 -5.92
C VAL A 220 -3.60 -7.58 -4.77
N ALA A 221 -4.63 -8.36 -5.07
CA ALA A 221 -5.43 -9.03 -4.05
C ALA A 221 -5.57 -10.53 -4.33
N ALA A 222 -5.65 -11.34 -3.27
CA ALA A 222 -5.99 -12.76 -3.32
C ALA A 222 -6.83 -13.17 -2.10
N TRP A 223 -7.82 -14.03 -2.30
CA TRP A 223 -8.69 -14.54 -1.24
C TRP A 223 -8.94 -16.04 -1.37
N SER A 224 -9.00 -16.73 -0.22
CA SER A 224 -9.10 -18.20 -0.12
C SER A 224 -7.96 -18.94 -0.86
N CYS A 225 -6.90 -18.24 -1.23
CA CYS A 225 -5.75 -18.75 -1.97
C CYS A 225 -4.52 -17.86 -1.74
N GLY A 226 -3.36 -18.31 -2.24
CA GLY A 226 -2.14 -17.51 -2.33
C GLY A 226 -1.95 -16.93 -3.72
N LEU A 227 -1.05 -15.95 -3.84
CA LEU A 227 -0.58 -15.49 -5.14
C LEU A 227 0.28 -16.57 -5.82
N PRO A 228 0.34 -16.60 -7.16
CA PRO A 228 1.27 -17.47 -7.88
C PRO A 228 2.71 -17.30 -7.40
N GLY A 229 3.49 -18.39 -7.41
CA GLY A 229 4.86 -18.39 -6.88
C GLY A 229 5.78 -17.38 -7.58
N GLU A 230 5.69 -17.29 -8.91
CA GLU A 230 6.43 -16.31 -9.72
C GLU A 230 6.07 -14.87 -9.33
N LEU A 231 4.77 -14.56 -9.20
CA LEU A 231 4.30 -13.24 -8.79
C LEU A 231 4.79 -12.91 -7.38
N SER A 232 4.63 -13.83 -6.44
CA SER A 232 5.04 -13.67 -5.04
C SER A 232 6.55 -13.40 -4.92
N ALA A 233 7.36 -14.12 -5.70
CA ALA A 233 8.80 -13.90 -5.75
C ALA A 233 9.14 -12.54 -6.37
N GLY A 234 8.53 -12.21 -7.51
CA GLY A 234 8.72 -10.93 -8.18
C GLY A 234 8.41 -9.75 -7.27
N LEU A 235 7.24 -9.74 -6.62
CA LEU A 235 6.85 -8.67 -5.69
C LEU A 235 7.67 -8.62 -4.38
N ARG A 236 8.41 -9.68 -4.05
CA ARG A 236 9.34 -9.67 -2.92
C ARG A 236 10.69 -9.06 -3.30
N ASP A 237 11.18 -9.38 -4.49
CA ASP A 237 12.56 -9.07 -4.87
C ASP A 237 12.67 -7.71 -5.60
N MET A 238 11.54 -7.22 -6.13
CA MET A 238 11.41 -5.96 -6.85
C MET A 238 11.83 -4.73 -6.04
N ARG A 239 12.47 -3.78 -6.72
CA ARG A 239 12.71 -2.43 -6.24
C ARG A 239 11.47 -1.59 -6.38
N TRP A 240 11.28 -0.67 -5.45
CA TRP A 240 10.11 0.17 -5.40
C TRP A 240 10.42 1.66 -5.37
N ASP A 241 11.70 2.01 -5.52
CA ASP A 241 12.12 3.38 -5.74
C ASP A 241 11.92 3.80 -7.21
N VAL A 242 11.35 2.92 -8.02
CA VAL A 242 11.07 3.07 -9.45
C VAL A 242 9.59 3.39 -9.69
N SER A 243 9.25 3.82 -10.92
CA SER A 243 7.84 3.92 -11.29
C SER A 243 7.22 2.52 -11.34
N ILE A 244 5.93 2.42 -11.04
CA ILE A 244 5.22 1.14 -11.03
C ILE A 244 3.87 1.28 -11.73
N PRO A 245 3.34 0.20 -12.32
CA PRO A 245 2.03 0.25 -12.94
C PRO A 245 0.94 0.09 -11.87
N ALA A 246 -0.16 0.80 -12.04
CA ALA A 246 -1.43 0.39 -11.49
C ALA A 246 -2.23 -0.34 -12.58
N PHE A 247 -2.63 -1.57 -12.26
CA PHE A 247 -3.50 -2.39 -13.08
C PHE A 247 -4.93 -2.27 -12.60
N SER A 248 -5.86 -2.16 -13.55
CA SER A 248 -7.29 -2.17 -13.28
C SER A 248 -8.05 -2.89 -14.38
N TYR A 249 -9.21 -3.46 -14.05
CA TYR A 249 -10.10 -4.13 -15.01
C TYR A 249 -9.39 -5.22 -15.83
N CYS A 250 -8.58 -6.05 -15.16
CA CYS A 250 -7.93 -7.16 -15.84
C CYS A 250 -8.96 -8.24 -16.20
N SER A 251 -8.94 -8.74 -17.43
CA SER A 251 -9.86 -9.79 -17.88
C SER A 251 -9.68 -11.15 -17.18
N LEU A 252 -8.65 -11.28 -16.34
CA LEU A 252 -8.38 -12.46 -15.51
C LEU A 252 -8.75 -12.24 -14.04
N ASP A 253 -9.25 -11.06 -13.67
CA ASP A 253 -9.70 -10.80 -12.31
C ASP A 253 -10.92 -11.67 -11.98
N ASN A 254 -10.89 -12.28 -10.81
CA ASN A 254 -12.06 -12.93 -10.23
C ASN A 254 -13.01 -11.88 -9.63
N ASN A 255 -14.28 -12.27 -9.46
CA ASN A 255 -15.27 -11.39 -8.86
C ASN A 255 -15.26 -11.54 -7.33
N PRO A 256 -14.80 -10.56 -6.53
CA PRO A 256 -14.85 -10.67 -5.06
C PRO A 256 -16.25 -10.43 -4.47
N GLY A 257 -17.25 -10.11 -5.29
CA GLY A 257 -18.60 -9.80 -4.82
C GLY A 257 -18.71 -8.41 -4.18
N ASN A 258 -19.72 -8.23 -3.33
CA ASN A 258 -20.06 -6.95 -2.71
C ASN A 258 -19.82 -6.89 -1.19
N GLY A 259 -19.22 -7.94 -0.63
CA GLY A 259 -18.99 -8.16 0.81
C GLY A 259 -20.00 -9.10 1.49
N ASP A 260 -21.10 -9.45 0.82
CA ASP A 260 -21.94 -10.57 1.23
C ASP A 260 -21.19 -11.90 0.97
N PRO A 261 -21.04 -12.80 1.96
CA PRO A 261 -20.40 -14.10 1.74
C PRO A 261 -21.07 -14.95 0.65
N SER A 262 -22.36 -14.73 0.37
CA SER A 262 -23.07 -15.43 -0.71
C SER A 262 -22.84 -14.84 -2.10
N ASP A 263 -22.23 -13.67 -2.21
CA ASP A 263 -21.92 -12.99 -3.47
C ASP A 263 -20.43 -13.19 -3.87
N GLY A 264 -20.16 -13.16 -5.17
CA GLY A 264 -18.82 -13.32 -5.73
C GLY A 264 -18.22 -14.74 -5.67
N ASP A 265 -17.07 -14.89 -6.31
CA ASP A 265 -16.27 -16.11 -6.37
C ASP A 265 -15.73 -16.49 -4.99
N TYR A 266 -15.75 -17.78 -4.65
CA TYR A 266 -15.25 -18.27 -3.36
C TYR A 266 -13.74 -18.07 -3.18
N TYR A 267 -12.97 -18.25 -4.25
CA TYR A 267 -11.54 -18.05 -4.30
C TYR A 267 -11.20 -17.23 -5.52
N GLY A 268 -10.12 -16.46 -5.45
CA GLY A 268 -9.72 -15.66 -6.59
C GLY A 268 -8.65 -14.64 -6.29
N CYS A 269 -8.34 -13.86 -7.32
CA CYS A 269 -7.41 -12.76 -7.23
C CYS A 269 -7.83 -11.56 -8.10
N ILE A 270 -7.33 -10.38 -7.74
CA ILE A 270 -7.35 -9.17 -8.56
C ILE A 270 -5.92 -8.80 -8.86
N ASN A 271 -5.61 -8.57 -10.14
CA ASN A 271 -4.27 -8.36 -10.68
C ASN A 271 -3.28 -9.51 -10.36
N GLY A 272 -3.77 -10.68 -9.92
CA GLY A 272 -2.96 -11.77 -9.39
C GLY A 272 -2.18 -12.59 -10.43
N TRP A 273 -2.24 -12.20 -11.70
CA TRP A 273 -1.50 -12.86 -12.80
C TRP A 273 -0.53 -11.92 -13.52
N LEU A 274 -0.45 -10.65 -13.11
CA LEU A 274 0.32 -9.61 -13.78
C LEU A 274 1.60 -9.29 -13.01
N LEU A 275 2.72 -9.22 -13.73
CA LEU A 275 4.02 -8.82 -13.20
C LEU A 275 4.70 -7.83 -14.16
N TRP A 276 5.68 -7.09 -13.67
CA TRP A 276 6.40 -6.08 -14.45
C TRP A 276 7.88 -6.01 -14.08
N GLY A 277 8.66 -5.36 -14.95
CA GLY A 277 10.10 -5.17 -14.78
C GLY A 277 10.41 -3.88 -14.04
N ASP A 278 11.41 -3.93 -13.17
CA ASP A 278 11.93 -2.79 -12.39
C ASP A 278 13.33 -2.34 -12.84
N GLU A 279 13.90 -2.99 -13.86
CA GLU A 279 15.23 -2.69 -14.39
C GLU A 279 15.21 -1.96 -15.73
N ASP A 280 14.17 -2.14 -16.53
CA ASP A 280 14.11 -1.66 -17.92
C ASP A 280 13.18 -0.46 -18.13
N GLN A 281 12.62 0.09 -17.06
CA GLN A 281 11.68 1.20 -17.15
C GLN A 281 12.31 2.53 -17.60
N THR A 282 11.52 3.35 -18.29
CA THR A 282 11.85 4.74 -18.60
C THR A 282 10.88 5.66 -17.88
N ASP A 283 11.39 6.68 -17.20
CA ASP A 283 10.61 7.69 -16.48
C ASP A 283 11.23 9.07 -16.76
N GLU A 284 10.86 9.64 -17.89
CA GLU A 284 11.28 10.96 -18.37
C GLU A 284 10.07 11.89 -18.46
N LYS A 285 10.31 13.19 -18.61
CA LYS A 285 9.25 14.21 -18.62
C LYS A 285 8.14 13.93 -19.65
N ASP A 286 8.51 13.53 -20.85
CA ASP A 286 7.59 13.32 -21.98
C ASP A 286 7.56 11.85 -22.45
N LYS A 287 8.10 10.92 -21.64
CA LYS A 287 8.20 9.50 -21.99
C LYS A 287 8.15 8.60 -20.75
N TRP A 288 7.26 7.61 -20.76
CA TRP A 288 7.23 6.52 -19.80
C TRP A 288 7.23 5.17 -20.52
N GLU A 289 8.01 4.22 -20.04
CA GLU A 289 8.01 2.86 -20.58
C GLU A 289 8.19 1.80 -19.50
N MET A 290 7.58 0.64 -19.71
CA MET A 290 7.71 -0.51 -18.81
C MET A 290 7.40 -1.82 -19.53
N THR A 291 8.10 -2.89 -19.15
CA THR A 291 7.74 -4.24 -19.57
C THR A 291 6.80 -4.89 -18.56
N VAL A 292 5.65 -5.39 -19.05
CA VAL A 292 4.61 -6.06 -18.27
C VAL A 292 4.34 -7.44 -18.88
N TRP A 293 3.99 -8.44 -18.07
CA TRP A 293 3.65 -9.78 -18.55
C TRP A 293 2.64 -10.50 -17.67
N VAL A 294 2.05 -11.55 -18.26
CA VAL A 294 1.28 -12.57 -17.54
C VAL A 294 2.26 -13.61 -17.03
N VAL A 295 2.21 -13.95 -15.73
CA VAL A 295 3.10 -14.97 -15.15
C VAL A 295 2.90 -16.34 -15.78
N SER A 296 3.97 -17.13 -15.87
CA SER A 296 4.02 -18.41 -16.58
C SER A 296 2.98 -19.44 -16.10
N SER A 297 2.70 -19.42 -14.80
CA SER A 297 1.73 -20.30 -14.13
C SER A 297 0.26 -19.94 -14.39
N CYS A 298 -0.02 -18.80 -15.04
CA CYS A 298 -1.39 -18.45 -15.42
C CYS A 298 -1.93 -19.48 -16.43
N PRO A 299 -3.17 -19.98 -16.25
CA PRO A 299 -3.77 -20.91 -17.21
C PRO A 299 -4.05 -20.26 -18.58
N GLN A 300 -4.16 -18.93 -18.64
CA GLN A 300 -4.34 -18.19 -19.88
C GLN A 300 -3.01 -17.61 -20.37
N ASP A 301 -2.81 -17.56 -21.68
CA ASP A 301 -1.57 -17.03 -22.26
C ASP A 301 -1.54 -15.51 -22.37
N SER A 302 -2.71 -14.86 -22.29
CA SER A 302 -2.85 -13.42 -22.34
C SER A 302 -4.10 -12.92 -21.63
N CYS A 303 -4.14 -11.61 -21.36
CA CYS A 303 -5.28 -10.89 -20.82
C CYS A 303 -5.38 -9.49 -21.45
N THR A 304 -6.49 -8.78 -21.19
CA THR A 304 -6.57 -7.33 -21.38
C THR A 304 -6.62 -6.65 -20.03
N VAL A 305 -5.94 -5.52 -19.87
CA VAL A 305 -5.90 -4.77 -18.62
C VAL A 305 -5.73 -3.28 -18.86
N ASP A 306 -6.31 -2.44 -18.01
CA ASP A 306 -6.02 -1.02 -18.00
C ASP A 306 -4.70 -0.76 -17.25
N VAL A 307 -3.80 0.03 -17.83
CA VAL A 307 -2.47 0.32 -17.27
C VAL A 307 -2.34 1.82 -17.02
N THR A 308 -2.02 2.19 -15.78
CA THR A 308 -1.76 3.59 -15.38
C THR A 308 -0.36 3.70 -14.76
N PRO A 309 0.57 4.52 -15.30
CA PRO A 309 1.85 4.80 -14.66
C PRO A 309 1.64 5.48 -13.31
N ARG A 310 2.30 4.97 -12.25
CA ARG A 310 2.28 5.51 -10.88
C ARG A 310 3.70 5.60 -10.34
N HIS A 311 3.89 6.36 -9.25
CA HIS A 311 5.21 6.60 -8.64
C HIS A 311 6.23 7.18 -9.62
N CYS A 312 5.76 7.91 -10.63
CA CYS A 312 6.62 8.56 -11.61
C CYS A 312 7.33 9.75 -10.98
N ARG A 313 8.66 9.78 -11.08
CA ARG A 313 9.51 10.89 -10.63
C ARG A 313 9.51 12.03 -11.63
N ASN A 314 9.57 11.72 -12.93
CA ASN A 314 9.72 12.73 -13.98
C ASN A 314 8.51 12.78 -14.92
N PHE A 315 7.91 11.63 -15.25
CA PHE A 315 6.70 11.55 -16.05
C PHE A 315 5.51 12.05 -15.22
N LYS A 316 5.27 13.36 -15.30
CA LYS A 316 4.22 14.06 -14.55
C LYS A 316 3.30 14.81 -15.51
N PRO A 317 2.39 14.09 -16.20
CA PRO A 317 1.48 14.68 -17.16
C PRO A 317 0.62 15.79 -16.54
N ALA A 318 0.45 16.88 -17.27
CA ALA A 318 -0.53 17.89 -16.91
C ALA A 318 -1.94 17.44 -17.30
N LYS A 319 -2.97 17.91 -16.58
CA LYS A 319 -4.37 17.69 -16.94
C LYS A 319 -4.63 18.05 -18.40
N GLY A 320 -5.24 17.14 -19.15
CA GLY A 320 -5.58 17.33 -20.57
C GLY A 320 -4.40 17.17 -21.53
N GLN A 321 -3.19 16.87 -21.06
CA GLN A 321 -2.04 16.60 -21.92
C GLN A 321 -2.27 15.30 -22.70
N GLN A 322 -2.02 15.34 -24.01
CA GLN A 322 -2.14 14.18 -24.90
C GLN A 322 -0.79 13.50 -25.11
N PHE A 323 -0.84 12.17 -25.21
CA PHE A 323 0.29 11.30 -25.50
C PHE A 323 -0.10 10.28 -26.57
N LYS A 324 0.89 9.81 -27.30
CA LYS A 324 0.83 8.59 -28.08
C LYS A 324 1.27 7.42 -27.19
N TRP A 325 0.82 6.23 -27.54
CA TRP A 325 1.29 5.02 -26.88
C TRP A 325 1.42 3.85 -27.85
N THR A 326 2.28 2.91 -27.49
CA THR A 326 2.48 1.63 -28.18
C THR A 326 2.56 0.49 -27.17
N ASN A 327 2.13 -0.69 -27.59
CA ASN A 327 2.36 -1.95 -26.90
C ASN A 327 3.07 -2.89 -27.88
N THR A 328 4.33 -3.18 -27.60
CA THR A 328 5.18 -4.04 -28.42
C THR A 328 5.32 -5.40 -27.75
N SER A 329 4.93 -6.46 -28.46
CA SER A 329 5.18 -7.84 -28.03
C SER A 329 6.67 -8.13 -28.13
N LEU A 330 7.31 -8.55 -27.03
CA LEU A 330 8.74 -8.86 -27.04
C LEU A 330 9.05 -10.23 -27.63
N ALA A 331 8.07 -11.14 -27.66
CA ALA A 331 8.21 -12.45 -28.29
C ALA A 331 8.33 -12.37 -29.83
N GLY A 332 7.62 -11.42 -30.45
CA GLY A 332 7.62 -11.22 -31.91
C GLY A 332 8.31 -9.94 -32.38
N ASN A 333 8.60 -9.02 -31.46
CA ASN A 333 9.05 -7.65 -31.76
C ASN A 333 8.05 -6.83 -32.60
N ASP A 334 6.76 -7.16 -32.51
CA ASP A 334 5.68 -6.50 -33.25
C ASP A 334 4.89 -5.54 -32.36
N VAL A 335 4.48 -4.40 -32.92
CA VAL A 335 3.52 -3.49 -32.27
C VAL A 335 2.13 -4.11 -32.38
N ILE A 336 1.60 -4.61 -31.27
CA ILE A 336 0.30 -5.28 -31.20
C ILE A 336 -0.83 -4.35 -30.71
N GLY A 337 -0.50 -3.11 -30.35
CA GLY A 337 -1.45 -2.07 -29.98
C GLY A 337 -0.80 -0.70 -30.03
N SER A 338 -1.57 0.32 -30.40
CA SER A 338 -1.15 1.71 -30.36
C SER A 338 -2.35 2.65 -30.32
N GLY A 339 -2.12 3.90 -29.94
CA GLY A 339 -3.15 4.92 -29.99
C GLY A 339 -2.73 6.23 -29.36
N THR A 340 -3.71 7.05 -29.01
CA THR A 340 -3.54 8.28 -28.24
C THR A 340 -4.29 8.19 -26.92
N VAL A 341 -3.79 8.85 -25.89
CA VAL A 341 -4.39 8.91 -24.56
C VAL A 341 -4.26 10.34 -24.03
N THR A 342 -5.24 10.77 -23.24
CA THR A 342 -5.24 12.08 -22.59
C THR A 342 -5.12 11.89 -21.08
N ALA A 343 -4.20 12.61 -20.44
CA ALA A 343 -4.11 12.69 -19.00
C ALA A 343 -5.38 13.32 -18.43
N ASP A 344 -5.95 12.70 -17.41
CA ASP A 344 -7.22 13.14 -16.85
C ASP A 344 -7.09 14.39 -15.95
N GLN A 345 -8.14 14.70 -15.19
CA GLN A 345 -8.13 15.85 -14.27
C GLN A 345 -7.09 15.78 -13.15
N TRP A 346 -6.54 14.61 -12.88
CA TRP A 346 -5.52 14.35 -11.86
C TRP A 346 -4.13 14.16 -12.45
N GLY A 347 -3.97 14.33 -13.77
CA GLY A 347 -2.70 14.08 -14.46
C GLY A 347 -2.40 12.59 -14.66
N LEU A 348 -3.38 11.70 -14.46
CA LEU A 348 -3.21 10.26 -14.63
C LEU A 348 -3.46 9.86 -16.10
N VAL A 349 -2.52 9.13 -16.68
CA VAL A 349 -2.61 8.57 -18.03
C VAL A 349 -2.98 7.09 -17.94
N THR A 350 -4.15 6.71 -18.43
CA THR A 350 -4.64 5.32 -18.36
C THR A 350 -4.81 4.76 -19.76
N LEU A 351 -4.02 3.75 -20.11
CA LEU A 351 -4.16 2.98 -21.33
C LEU A 351 -5.22 1.91 -21.11
N LYS A 352 -6.30 1.91 -21.90
CA LYS A 352 -7.42 0.98 -21.69
C LYS A 352 -7.25 -0.33 -22.46
N ALA A 353 -7.63 -1.43 -21.82
CA ALA A 353 -7.70 -2.77 -22.39
C ALA A 353 -6.43 -3.19 -23.16
N VAL A 354 -5.26 -2.86 -22.62
CA VAL A 354 -3.96 -3.24 -23.18
C VAL A 354 -3.81 -4.75 -23.11
N LYS A 355 -3.51 -5.39 -24.25
CA LYS A 355 -3.22 -6.83 -24.30
C LYS A 355 -1.87 -7.13 -23.66
N VAL A 356 -1.83 -7.98 -22.65
CA VAL A 356 -0.61 -8.45 -21.98
C VAL A 356 -0.53 -9.96 -22.09
N SER A 357 0.65 -10.51 -22.37
CA SER A 357 0.88 -11.94 -22.61
C SER A 357 2.05 -12.48 -21.80
N LYS A 358 2.20 -13.80 -21.76
CA LYS A 358 3.40 -14.47 -21.22
C LYS A 358 4.68 -14.12 -22.00
N GLY A 359 4.54 -13.73 -23.27
CA GLY A 359 5.64 -13.31 -24.15
C GLY A 359 6.23 -11.93 -23.83
N ARG A 360 5.77 -11.29 -22.76
CA ARG A 360 6.13 -9.93 -22.31
C ARG A 360 5.74 -8.83 -23.31
N ASN A 361 5.37 -7.69 -22.76
CA ASN A 361 4.83 -6.57 -23.49
C ASN A 361 5.51 -5.28 -23.03
N ARG A 362 6.21 -4.62 -23.96
CA ARG A 362 6.78 -3.30 -23.73
C ARG A 362 5.72 -2.25 -24.00
N ILE A 363 5.27 -1.59 -22.95
CA ILE A 363 4.31 -0.49 -23.03
C ILE A 363 5.12 0.81 -23.05
N SER A 364 4.89 1.66 -24.03
CA SER A 364 5.51 2.98 -24.15
C SER A 364 4.44 4.04 -24.27
N VAL A 365 4.59 5.14 -23.52
CA VAL A 365 3.77 6.36 -23.58
C VAL A 365 4.71 7.52 -23.85
N PHE A 366 4.46 8.29 -24.88
CA PHE A 366 5.35 9.37 -25.31
C PHE A 366 4.60 10.49 -26.03
N ARG A 367 5.18 11.68 -26.06
CA ARG A 367 4.56 12.83 -26.72
C ARG A 367 4.68 12.82 -28.25
#